data_AF-A0A957X2S9-F1
#
_entry.id   AF-A0A957X2S9-F1
#
_cell.length_a   1.000
_cell.length_b   1.000
_cell.length_c   1.000
_cell.angle_alpha   90.00
_cell.angle_beta   90.00
_cell.angle_gamma   90.00
#
_symmetry.space_group_name_H-M   'P 1'
#
loop_
_entity.id
_entity.type
_entity.pdbx_description
1 polymer ?
#
loop_
_entity_poly.entity_id
_entity_poly.type
_entity_poly.pdbx_seq_one_letter_code
_entity_poly.pdbx_strand_id
1 'polypeptide(L)'
;FGNVLLDGTAVTFIVTDPDGTTRTLLAQIIDGKAAVQLQSPAIPGQIHVEALVHNTTSSPLSLDFAAGIGTTPIVVRAVPGTEVLTLIAGPLLGPLDQYIPDGSEVHFTLRPAGKVNATVEVTAPASAGFATAVLRISTLPAARYQVLVSAGVGQGETMVELGDN
;
A
#
# COMPACT_ATOMS: atom_id res chain seq x y z
N PHE A 1 -8.97 24.71 36.26
CA PHE A 1 -7.81 25.63 36.14
C PHE A 1 -6.90 25.08 35.04
N GLY A 2 -6.65 25.86 33.98
CA GLY A 2 -5.84 25.46 32.82
C GLY A 2 -4.36 25.84 32.97
N ASN A 3 -3.78 25.54 34.13
CA ASN A 3 -2.38 25.84 34.38
C ASN A 3 -1.49 24.89 33.58
N VAL A 4 -0.42 25.44 33.05
CA VAL A 4 0.54 24.74 32.21
C VAL A 4 1.61 24.08 33.10
N LEU A 5 2.03 22.88 32.74
CA LEU A 5 3.10 22.15 33.44
C LEU A 5 4.48 22.78 33.16
N LEU A 6 5.41 22.59 34.11
CA LEU A 6 6.76 23.13 34.00
C LEU A 6 7.54 22.49 32.86
N ASP A 7 8.36 23.31 32.22
CA ASP A 7 9.32 22.85 31.23
C ASP A 7 10.31 21.85 31.84
N GLY A 8 10.74 20.89 31.01
CA GLY A 8 11.58 19.78 31.42
C GLY A 8 10.82 18.62 32.09
N THR A 9 9.51 18.76 32.32
CA THR A 9 8.67 17.62 32.78
C THR A 9 8.68 16.52 31.72
N ALA A 10 8.99 15.29 32.12
CA ALA A 10 9.00 14.14 31.22
C ALA A 10 7.56 13.71 30.86
N VAL A 11 7.35 13.44 29.57
CA VAL A 11 6.10 12.91 29.02
C VAL A 11 6.41 11.64 28.26
N THR A 12 5.65 10.59 28.56
CA THR A 12 5.72 9.32 27.85
C THR A 12 4.52 9.20 26.93
N PHE A 13 4.74 9.13 25.62
CA PHE A 13 3.69 8.82 24.66
C PHE A 13 3.67 7.31 24.43
N ILE A 14 2.49 6.70 24.63
CA ILE A 14 2.21 5.31 24.33
C ILE A 14 1.45 5.30 23.01
N VAL A 15 2.02 4.65 22.00
CA VAL A 15 1.43 4.51 20.67
C VAL A 15 1.05 3.05 20.49
N THR A 16 -0.23 2.78 20.24
CA THR A 16 -0.72 1.46 19.87
C THR A 16 -0.94 1.43 18.36
N ASP A 17 -0.19 0.59 17.66
CA ASP A 17 -0.29 0.38 16.21
C ASP A 17 -1.49 -0.53 15.86
N PRO A 18 -1.90 -0.63 14.58
CA PRO A 18 -3.11 -1.34 14.20
C PRO A 18 -3.02 -2.86 14.41
N ASP A 19 -1.80 -3.40 14.50
CA ASP A 19 -1.53 -4.80 14.82
C ASP A 19 -1.58 -5.08 16.34
N GLY A 20 -1.84 -4.05 17.16
CA GLY A 20 -1.85 -4.11 18.61
C GLY A 20 -0.47 -3.93 19.25
N THR A 21 0.60 -3.75 18.45
CA THR A 21 1.95 -3.51 18.97
C THR A 21 2.02 -2.13 19.62
N THR A 22 2.67 -2.05 20.77
CA THR A 22 2.86 -0.77 21.48
C THR A 22 4.27 -0.25 21.34
N ARG A 23 4.41 1.05 21.06
CA ARG A 23 5.67 1.80 21.03
C ARG A 23 5.65 2.90 22.08
N THR A 24 6.80 3.13 22.71
CA THR A 24 6.97 4.18 23.71
C THR A 24 7.88 5.27 23.16
N LEU A 25 7.39 6.50 23.11
CA LEU A 25 8.13 7.68 22.68
C LEU A 25 8.28 8.65 23.85
N LEU A 26 9.49 9.18 24.06
CA LEU A 26 9.79 10.08 25.16
C LEU A 26 9.88 11.52 24.64
N ALA A 27 9.31 12.44 25.40
CA ALA A 27 9.42 13.87 25.17
C ALA A 27 9.53 14.64 26.49
N GLN A 28 9.85 15.93 26.37
CA GLN A 28 9.82 16.88 27.47
C GLN A 28 8.82 17.98 27.15
N ILE A 29 8.24 18.55 28.20
CA ILE A 29 7.44 19.78 28.08
C ILE A 29 8.38 20.95 27.81
N ILE A 30 8.07 21.73 26.78
CA ILE A 30 8.72 22.99 26.42
C ILE A 30 7.62 23.98 26.06
N ASP A 31 7.62 25.16 26.69
CA ASP A 31 6.55 26.16 26.57
C ASP A 31 5.16 25.53 26.77
N GLY A 32 5.07 24.60 27.71
CA GLY A 32 3.81 23.94 28.07
C GLY A 32 3.30 22.85 27.14
N LYS A 33 4.10 22.44 26.14
CA LYS A 33 3.72 21.40 25.19
C LYS A 33 4.79 20.33 25.12
N ALA A 34 4.38 19.08 24.93
CA ALA A 34 5.28 17.99 24.55
C ALA A 34 4.95 17.54 23.13
N ALA A 35 5.99 17.23 22.35
CA ALA A 35 5.85 16.79 20.97
C ALA A 35 6.80 15.62 20.69
N VAL A 36 6.35 14.70 19.85
CA VAL A 36 7.13 13.56 19.35
C VAL A 36 6.94 13.45 17.85
N GLN A 37 7.95 12.91 17.16
CA GLN A 37 7.79 12.48 15.78
C GLN A 37 7.24 11.06 15.76
N LEU A 38 6.23 10.84 14.93
CA LEU A 38 5.55 9.57 14.81
C LEU A 38 5.81 8.97 13.44
N GLN A 39 6.33 7.74 13.41
CA GLN A 39 6.49 6.98 12.18
C GLN A 39 5.18 6.27 11.85
N SER A 40 4.83 6.25 10.56
CA SER A 40 3.66 5.53 10.05
C SER A 40 3.71 4.04 10.43
N PRO A 41 2.55 3.41 10.68
CA PRO A 41 2.49 1.98 10.97
C PRO A 41 2.88 1.15 9.73
N ALA A 42 3.32 -0.10 9.97
CA ALA A 42 3.69 -1.03 8.91
C ALA A 42 2.47 -1.57 8.15
N ILE A 43 1.30 -1.57 8.78
CA ILE A 43 0.03 -1.97 8.18
C ILE A 43 -0.97 -0.82 8.22
N PRO A 44 -1.96 -0.81 7.30
CA PRO A 44 -3.07 0.13 7.35
C PRO A 44 -3.87 -0.05 8.63
N GLY A 45 -4.42 1.04 9.15
CA GLY A 45 -5.38 1.02 10.24
C GLY A 45 -5.24 2.21 11.18
N GLN A 46 -6.01 2.15 12.26
CA GLN A 46 -6.02 3.20 13.26
C GLN A 46 -4.87 3.00 14.25
N ILE A 47 -4.14 4.07 14.53
CA ILE A 47 -3.24 4.13 15.69
C ILE A 47 -3.88 4.94 16.80
N HIS A 48 -3.62 4.55 18.03
CA HIS A 48 -4.05 5.28 19.22
C HIS A 48 -2.84 5.81 19.96
N VAL A 49 -2.85 7.09 20.31
CA VAL A 49 -1.78 7.76 21.03
C VAL A 49 -2.30 8.29 22.35
N GLU A 50 -1.68 7.89 23.45
CA GLU A 50 -1.95 8.40 24.79
C GLU A 50 -0.69 9.05 25.37
N ALA A 51 -0.85 10.18 26.05
CA ALA A 51 0.23 10.82 26.78
C ALA A 51 0.11 10.49 28.27
N LEU A 52 1.20 10.03 28.87
CA LEU A 52 1.34 9.77 30.28
C LEU A 52 2.31 10.79 30.88
N VAL A 53 1.82 11.57 31.84
CA VAL A 53 2.65 12.46 32.66
C VAL A 53 2.50 12.05 34.11
N HIS A 54 3.60 11.62 34.72
CA HIS A 54 3.60 10.98 36.04
C HIS A 54 2.63 9.79 36.12
N ASN A 55 1.44 9.99 36.71
CA ASN A 55 0.42 8.97 36.91
C ASN A 55 -0.94 9.37 36.30
N THR A 56 -0.92 10.31 35.35
CA THR A 56 -2.10 10.81 34.64
C THR A 56 -1.98 10.52 33.16
N THR A 57 -2.94 9.78 32.63
CA THR A 57 -3.06 9.45 31.21
C THR A 57 -4.05 10.40 30.54
N SER A 58 -3.73 10.87 29.34
CA SER A 58 -4.66 11.64 28.52
C SER A 58 -5.79 10.78 27.97
N SER A 59 -6.83 11.41 27.42
CA SER A 59 -7.69 10.70 26.47
C SER A 59 -6.88 10.30 25.22
N PRO A 60 -7.24 9.18 24.56
CA PRO A 60 -6.54 8.73 23.37
C PRO A 60 -6.81 9.66 22.18
N LEU A 61 -5.75 9.95 21.43
CA LEU A 61 -5.84 10.53 20.09
C LEU A 61 -5.83 9.38 19.08
N SER A 62 -6.91 9.24 18.31
CA SER A 62 -6.96 8.30 17.19
C SER A 62 -6.49 8.96 15.90
N LEU A 63 -5.60 8.30 15.18
CA LEU A 63 -5.13 8.71 13.86
C LEU A 63 -5.35 7.56 12.88
N ASP A 64 -6.04 7.81 11.79
CA ASP A 64 -6.31 6.81 10.76
C ASP A 64 -5.21 6.82 9.69
N PHE A 65 -4.53 5.70 9.52
CA PHE A 65 -3.57 5.48 8.44
C PHE A 65 -4.19 4.58 7.39
N ALA A 66 -4.49 5.15 6.24
CA ALA A 66 -4.84 4.35 5.07
C ALA A 66 -3.62 3.53 4.61
N ALA A 67 -3.88 2.46 3.88
CA ALA A 67 -2.83 1.70 3.24
C ALA A 67 -2.05 2.62 2.29
N GLY A 68 -0.72 2.64 2.39
CA GLY A 68 0.10 3.13 1.29
C GLY A 68 -0.11 2.19 0.08
N ILE A 69 -0.05 2.61 -1.17
CA ILE A 69 0.08 3.90 -1.83
C ILE A 69 -1.12 3.92 -2.79
N GLY A 70 -1.72 5.10 -3.01
CA GLY A 70 -2.81 5.27 -3.98
C GLY A 70 -2.45 4.69 -5.34
N THR A 71 -3.43 4.21 -6.07
CA THR A 71 -3.44 4.41 -7.52
C THR A 71 -4.89 4.59 -7.93
N THR A 72 -5.17 5.75 -8.54
CA THR A 72 -6.27 5.93 -9.51
C THR A 72 -6.37 4.69 -10.42
N PRO A 73 -7.51 4.41 -11.09
CA PRO A 73 -7.65 3.20 -11.91
C PRO A 73 -6.39 2.92 -12.73
N ILE A 74 -5.72 1.81 -12.43
CA ILE A 74 -4.44 1.47 -13.08
C ILE A 74 -4.78 1.21 -14.54
N VAL A 75 -4.13 1.92 -15.45
CA VAL A 75 -4.24 1.61 -16.86
C VAL A 75 -3.44 0.34 -17.13
N VAL A 76 -4.14 -0.70 -17.58
CA VAL A 76 -3.55 -2.00 -17.91
C VAL A 76 -3.61 -2.22 -19.41
N ARG A 77 -2.49 -2.60 -20.00
CA ARG A 77 -2.39 -2.98 -21.40
C ARG A 77 -1.79 -4.37 -21.51
N ALA A 78 -2.49 -5.25 -22.24
CA ALA A 78 -2.03 -6.60 -22.55
C ALA A 78 -1.73 -6.66 -24.05
N VAL A 79 -0.49 -6.99 -24.39
CA VAL A 79 -0.01 -7.06 -25.78
C VAL A 79 0.34 -8.51 -26.09
N PRO A 80 -0.52 -9.25 -26.79
CA PRO A 80 -0.20 -10.60 -27.23
C PRO A 80 0.83 -10.55 -28.36
N GLY A 81 1.95 -11.24 -28.19
CA GLY A 81 2.93 -11.54 -29.24
C GLY A 81 2.74 -12.95 -29.80
N THR A 82 3.72 -13.43 -30.57
CA THR A 82 3.70 -14.80 -31.13
C THR A 82 4.11 -15.86 -30.10
N GLU A 83 5.04 -15.55 -29.21
CA GLU A 83 5.54 -16.49 -28.18
C GLU A 83 5.23 -16.04 -26.75
N VAL A 84 5.08 -14.73 -26.55
CA VAL A 84 4.94 -14.11 -25.23
C VAL A 84 3.79 -13.12 -25.17
N LEU A 85 3.14 -13.07 -24.02
CA LEU A 85 2.17 -12.06 -23.64
C LEU A 85 2.88 -11.02 -22.76
N THR A 86 2.91 -9.77 -23.20
CA THR A 86 3.46 -8.66 -22.42
C THR A 86 2.32 -7.92 -21.72
N LEU A 87 2.35 -7.88 -20.39
CA LEU A 87 1.44 -7.10 -19.57
C LEU A 87 2.15 -5.85 -19.09
N ILE A 88 1.50 -4.71 -19.25
CA ILE A 88 2.02 -3.40 -18.88
C ILE A 88 0.99 -2.73 -17.98
N ALA A 89 1.41 -2.34 -16.78
CA ALA A 89 0.62 -1.59 -15.84
C ALA A 89 1.24 -0.22 -15.60
N GLY A 90 0.47 0.84 -15.80
CA GLY A 90 0.86 2.20 -15.46
C GLY A 90 0.25 3.28 -16.35
N PRO A 91 0.38 4.56 -15.98
CA PRO A 91 1.23 5.06 -14.89
C PRO A 91 0.71 4.68 -13.50
N LEU A 92 1.62 4.22 -12.63
CA LEU A 92 1.35 3.86 -11.26
C LEU A 92 1.65 5.08 -10.37
N LEU A 93 0.60 5.80 -10.02
CA LEU A 93 0.67 7.08 -9.31
C LEU A 93 0.17 6.98 -7.88
N GLY A 94 0.98 7.41 -6.93
CA GLY A 94 0.58 7.59 -5.55
C GLY A 94 -0.39 8.76 -5.31
N PRO A 95 -0.76 9.00 -4.03
CA PRO A 95 -1.83 9.92 -3.67
C PRO A 95 -1.60 11.40 -4.04
N LEU A 96 -0.37 11.80 -4.34
CA LEU A 96 0.01 13.15 -4.73
C LEU A 96 0.39 13.22 -6.22
N ASP A 97 -0.15 12.31 -7.04
CA ASP A 97 0.17 12.15 -8.46
C ASP A 97 1.67 11.92 -8.74
N GLN A 98 2.43 11.44 -7.74
CA GLN A 98 3.82 11.05 -7.91
C GLN A 98 3.93 9.58 -8.32
N TYR A 99 4.95 9.20 -9.08
CA TYR A 99 5.19 7.78 -9.36
C TYR A 99 5.45 7.00 -8.07
N ILE A 100 4.95 5.76 -8.02
CA ILE A 100 5.31 4.84 -6.94
C ILE A 100 6.82 4.54 -6.99
N PRO A 101 7.46 4.23 -5.85
CA PRO A 101 8.88 3.91 -5.82
C PRO A 101 9.26 2.74 -6.73
N ASP A 102 10.42 2.82 -7.35
CA ASP A 102 11.01 1.69 -8.07
C ASP A 102 11.20 0.49 -7.12
N GLY A 103 10.93 -0.71 -7.62
CA GLY A 103 10.93 -1.95 -6.84
C GLY A 103 9.63 -2.24 -6.11
N SER A 104 8.63 -1.34 -6.15
CA SER A 104 7.29 -1.63 -5.60
C SER A 104 6.69 -2.84 -6.32
N GLU A 105 6.17 -3.81 -5.55
CA GLU A 105 5.62 -5.04 -6.12
C GLU A 105 4.26 -4.80 -6.77
N VAL A 106 4.11 -5.26 -8.02
CA VAL A 106 2.86 -5.21 -8.77
C VAL A 106 2.43 -6.64 -9.10
N HIS A 107 1.21 -6.98 -8.74
CA HIS A 107 0.63 -8.30 -8.97
C HIS A 107 -0.27 -8.26 -10.20
N PHE A 108 -0.09 -9.21 -11.10
CA PHE A 108 -0.95 -9.45 -12.25
C PHE A 108 -1.63 -10.81 -12.06
N THR A 109 -2.95 -10.84 -12.15
CA THR A 109 -3.76 -12.05 -12.10
C THR A 109 -4.48 -12.21 -13.42
N LEU A 110 -4.16 -13.26 -14.16
CA LEU A 110 -4.85 -13.63 -15.40
C LEU A 110 -5.91 -14.68 -15.07
N ARG A 111 -7.17 -14.39 -15.44
CA ARG A 111 -8.30 -15.29 -15.25
C ARG A 111 -8.87 -15.67 -16.62
N PRO A 112 -8.76 -16.95 -17.06
CA PRO A 112 -9.38 -17.38 -18.30
C PRO A 112 -10.91 -17.37 -18.16
N ALA A 113 -11.58 -16.83 -19.17
CA ALA A 113 -13.03 -16.78 -19.26
C ALA A 113 -13.59 -18.21 -19.22
N GLY A 114 -14.51 -18.47 -18.29
CA GLY A 114 -15.14 -19.78 -18.12
C GLY A 114 -14.38 -20.78 -17.26
N LYS A 115 -13.18 -20.45 -16.75
CA LYS A 115 -12.42 -21.32 -15.81
C LYS A 115 -11.84 -20.53 -14.65
N VAL A 116 -12.64 -20.37 -13.58
CA VAL A 116 -12.24 -19.64 -12.36
C VAL A 116 -11.03 -20.28 -11.67
N ASN A 117 -10.83 -21.59 -11.78
CA ASN A 117 -9.75 -22.31 -11.09
C ASN A 117 -8.43 -22.35 -11.86
N ALA A 118 -8.33 -21.72 -13.03
CA ALA A 118 -7.12 -21.71 -13.87
C ALA A 118 -6.46 -20.33 -13.88
N THR A 119 -6.39 -19.68 -12.72
CA THR A 119 -5.75 -18.37 -12.58
C THR A 119 -4.24 -18.48 -12.65
N VAL A 120 -3.61 -17.57 -13.38
CA VAL A 120 -2.15 -17.42 -13.42
C VAL A 120 -1.79 -16.12 -12.74
N GLU A 121 -0.88 -16.18 -11.78
CA GLU A 121 -0.37 -15.02 -11.07
C GLU A 121 1.08 -14.77 -11.45
N VAL A 122 1.42 -13.51 -11.70
CA VAL A 122 2.79 -13.08 -11.94
C VAL A 122 3.02 -11.75 -11.24
N THR A 123 4.20 -11.59 -10.66
CA THR A 123 4.63 -10.34 -10.04
C THR A 123 5.70 -9.68 -10.88
N ALA A 124 5.70 -8.35 -10.92
CA ALA A 124 6.77 -7.58 -11.52
C ALA A 124 7.06 -6.33 -10.66
N PRO A 125 8.33 -5.93 -10.52
CA PRO A 125 8.66 -4.68 -9.84
C PRO A 125 8.26 -3.49 -10.72
N ALA A 126 7.80 -2.43 -10.08
CA ALA A 126 7.65 -1.13 -10.73
C ALA A 126 9.02 -0.52 -11.05
N SER A 127 9.12 0.12 -12.20
CA SER A 127 10.27 0.90 -12.64
C SER A 127 9.78 2.14 -13.40
N ALA A 128 10.24 3.32 -12.96
CA ALA A 128 9.81 4.61 -13.47
C ALA A 128 8.27 4.79 -13.49
N GLY A 129 7.58 4.20 -12.50
CA GLY A 129 6.12 4.26 -12.40
C GLY A 129 5.35 3.31 -13.33
N PHE A 130 6.01 2.32 -13.93
CA PHE A 130 5.37 1.28 -14.74
C PHE A 130 5.83 -0.10 -14.29
N ALA A 131 4.98 -1.11 -14.38
CA ALA A 131 5.37 -2.51 -14.20
C ALA A 131 5.13 -3.29 -15.49
N THR A 132 6.10 -4.13 -15.87
CA THR A 132 6.03 -4.97 -17.07
C THR A 132 6.24 -6.43 -16.69
N ALA A 133 5.27 -7.29 -16.99
CA ALA A 133 5.37 -8.73 -16.84
C ALA A 133 5.32 -9.42 -18.21
N VAL A 134 6.10 -10.48 -18.37
CA VAL A 134 6.17 -11.26 -19.61
C VAL A 134 5.84 -12.71 -19.29
N LEU A 135 4.78 -13.24 -19.91
CA LEU A 135 4.39 -14.64 -19.79
C LEU A 135 4.58 -15.36 -21.13
N ARG A 136 4.87 -16.66 -21.09
CA ARG A 136 4.89 -17.49 -22.31
C ARG A 136 3.49 -17.92 -22.70
N ILE A 137 3.09 -17.67 -23.94
CA ILE A 137 1.76 -18.03 -24.43
C ILE A 137 1.58 -19.55 -24.46
N SER A 138 2.65 -20.33 -24.69
CA SER A 138 2.59 -21.80 -24.67
C SER A 138 2.19 -22.39 -23.31
N THR A 139 2.28 -21.63 -22.23
CA THR A 139 1.81 -22.03 -20.89
C THR A 139 0.37 -21.64 -20.60
N LEU A 140 -0.27 -20.90 -21.51
CA LEU A 140 -1.62 -20.38 -21.39
C LEU A 140 -2.52 -21.06 -22.43
N PRO A 141 -3.61 -21.74 -22.00
CA PRO A 141 -4.63 -22.22 -22.93
C PRO A 141 -5.18 -21.10 -23.82
N ALA A 142 -5.51 -21.41 -25.08
CA ALA A 142 -6.23 -20.47 -25.93
C ALA A 142 -7.59 -20.15 -25.31
N ALA A 143 -7.77 -18.90 -24.92
CA ALA A 143 -8.95 -18.38 -24.26
C ALA A 143 -8.91 -16.85 -24.24
N ARG A 144 -10.06 -16.26 -23.92
CA ARG A 144 -10.13 -14.87 -23.50
C ARG A 144 -9.74 -14.77 -22.03
N TYR A 145 -8.82 -13.88 -21.68
CA TYR A 145 -8.35 -13.66 -20.33
C TYR A 145 -8.80 -12.29 -19.82
N GLN A 146 -9.31 -12.25 -18.59
CA GLN A 146 -9.38 -11.04 -17.79
C GLN A 146 -8.06 -10.89 -17.05
N VAL A 147 -7.35 -9.81 -17.30
CA VAL A 147 -6.11 -9.46 -16.61
C VAL A 147 -6.47 -8.44 -15.54
N LEU A 148 -6.32 -8.81 -14.27
CA LEU A 148 -6.43 -7.92 -13.14
C LEU A 148 -5.02 -7.53 -12.69
N VAL A 149 -4.84 -6.28 -12.29
CA VAL A 149 -3.58 -5.77 -11.76
C VAL A 149 -3.85 -5.07 -10.44
N SER A 150 -2.99 -5.32 -9.45
CA SER A 150 -2.98 -4.58 -8.19
C SER A 150 -1.58 -4.09 -7.84
N ALA A 151 -1.52 -2.85 -7.34
CA ALA A 151 -0.33 -2.24 -6.77
C ALA A 151 -0.75 -1.40 -5.56
N GLY A 152 -0.41 -1.85 -4.34
CA GLY A 152 -0.96 -1.26 -3.12
C GLY A 152 -2.49 -1.40 -3.07
N VAL A 153 -3.21 -0.28 -2.98
CA VAL A 153 -4.69 -0.27 -2.96
C VAL A 153 -5.33 -0.11 -4.32
N GLY A 154 -4.61 0.35 -5.34
CA GLY A 154 -5.25 0.58 -6.62
C GLY A 154 -5.21 -0.64 -7.51
N GLN A 155 -6.17 -0.63 -8.43
CA GLN A 155 -6.54 -1.77 -9.24
C GLN A 155 -6.75 -1.33 -10.67
N GLY A 156 -6.46 -2.23 -11.59
CA GLY A 156 -6.77 -2.07 -13.00
C GLY A 156 -7.19 -3.40 -13.60
N GLU A 157 -7.95 -3.32 -14.68
CA GLU A 157 -8.31 -4.51 -15.42
C GLU A 157 -8.27 -4.26 -16.93
N THR A 158 -8.01 -5.32 -17.68
CA THR A 158 -8.14 -5.32 -19.13
C THR A 158 -8.49 -6.72 -19.62
N MET A 159 -8.91 -6.81 -20.87
CA MET A 159 -9.23 -8.07 -21.52
C MET A 159 -8.23 -8.33 -22.64
N VAL A 160 -7.77 -9.58 -22.76
CA VAL A 160 -6.93 -10.03 -23.88
C VAL A 160 -7.44 -11.35 -24.41
N GLU A 161 -7.45 -11.50 -25.72
CA GLU A 161 -7.79 -12.77 -26.38
C GLU A 161 -6.49 -13.42 -26.87
N LEU A 162 -6.28 -14.67 -26.46
CA LEU A 162 -5.20 -15.52 -26.96
C LEU A 162 -5.82 -16.56 -27.90
N GLY A 163 -5.47 -16.49 -29.18
CA GLY A 163 -5.90 -17.46 -30.18
C GLY A 163 -5.06 -18.74 -30.15
N ASP A 164 -5.58 -19.81 -30.77
CA ASP A 164 -4.78 -20.98 -31.10
C ASP A 164 -3.69 -20.55 -32.09
N ASN A 165 -2.43 -20.81 -31.74
CA ASN A 165 -1.24 -20.50 -32.54
C ASN A 165 -1.00 -21.59 -33.59
#